data_AF-A0A942YU05-F1
#
_entry.id   AF-A0A942YU05-F1
#
_cell.length_a   1.000
_cell.length_b   1.000
_cell.length_c   1.000
_cell.angle_alpha   90.00
_cell.angle_beta   90.00
_cell.angle_gamma   90.00
#
_symmetry.space_group_name_H-M   'P 1'
#
loop_
_entity.id
_entity.type
_entity.pdbx_description
1 polymer ?
#
loop_
_entity_poly.entity_id
_entity_poly.type
_entity_poly.pdbx_seq_one_letter_code
_entity_poly.pdbx_strand_id
1 'polypeptide(L)'
;MKKQLLTAVSAAGIFLSSYAGAASAHEMTYTVQSGDTLWRISHTNNLSVTDLKTWNNLTSDTIYANQKLSLIAPHSHEYTVQKGDTLYRIGVNNNVSVAQLKSINNLTSDTIYVGQVLKLWIPESAAAPTPTPAPAPAPAPTVSKAQLVVDEAKKLIGAPYLWGGNSPAGFDCSGFTKYVFDKVGISIPRTAATQWSGLTSITSPKPGDLVFYETYAPGPTHVGIYIGDNKFINAGSKGVTISDMSLTYWKSRYLGARTAF
;
A
#
# COMPACT_ATOMS: atom_id res chain seq x y z
N MET A 1 35.72 -44.28 -57.22
CA MET A 1 34.99 -43.27 -58.02
C MET A 1 35.29 -41.88 -57.43
N LYS A 2 35.81 -40.97 -58.29
CA LYS A 2 35.82 -39.47 -58.24
C LYS A 2 35.93 -38.76 -56.87
N LYS A 3 37.05 -38.07 -56.55
CA LYS A 3 37.39 -36.63 -56.82
C LYS A 3 36.41 -35.67 -56.07
N GLN A 4 36.78 -34.68 -55.24
CA GLN A 4 37.81 -33.63 -55.39
C GLN A 4 38.27 -32.98 -54.05
N LEU A 5 39.44 -32.32 -54.15
CA LEU A 5 40.11 -31.33 -53.30
C LEU A 5 39.34 -30.00 -53.10
N LEU A 6 39.77 -29.21 -52.10
CA LEU A 6 40.15 -27.76 -52.08
C LEU A 6 39.62 -27.05 -50.82
N THR A 7 40.43 -26.77 -49.79
CA THR A 7 41.27 -25.57 -49.48
C THR A 7 40.57 -24.20 -49.30
N ALA A 8 40.89 -23.59 -48.15
CA ALA A 8 40.96 -22.15 -47.79
C ALA A 8 39.61 -21.39 -47.74
N VAL A 9 39.35 -20.43 -46.83
CA VAL A 9 40.09 -19.19 -46.52
C VAL A 9 39.67 -18.65 -45.14
N SER A 10 40.60 -18.03 -44.43
CA SER A 10 40.44 -17.22 -43.20
C SER A 10 39.68 -15.91 -43.47
N ALA A 11 38.72 -15.53 -42.63
CA ALA A 11 38.31 -14.13 -42.47
C ALA A 11 37.73 -13.87 -41.07
N ALA A 12 38.36 -12.93 -40.36
CA ALA A 12 37.83 -12.33 -39.14
C ALA A 12 36.61 -11.46 -39.47
N GLY A 13 35.59 -11.49 -38.60
CA GLY A 13 34.44 -10.60 -38.66
C GLY A 13 33.87 -10.39 -37.27
N ILE A 14 34.37 -9.38 -36.57
CA ILE A 14 33.70 -8.78 -35.42
C ILE A 14 32.49 -8.02 -35.97
N PHE A 15 31.29 -8.35 -35.53
CA PHE A 15 30.17 -7.40 -35.50
C PHE A 15 29.48 -7.48 -34.14
N LEU A 16 29.63 -6.39 -33.38
CA LEU A 16 28.74 -6.04 -32.29
C LEU A 16 27.33 -5.81 -32.85
N SER A 17 26.32 -6.36 -32.19
CA SER A 17 25.04 -5.68 -32.06
C SER A 17 24.60 -5.76 -30.60
N SER A 18 24.87 -4.66 -29.92
CA SER A 18 24.25 -4.27 -28.67
C SER A 18 22.73 -4.36 -28.75
N TYR A 19 22.11 -5.07 -27.82
CA TYR A 19 20.89 -4.57 -27.21
C TYR A 19 21.09 -4.59 -25.69
N ALA A 20 21.62 -3.47 -25.22
CA ALA A 20 21.38 -3.00 -23.88
C ALA A 20 19.87 -2.77 -23.76
N GLY A 21 19.15 -3.78 -23.26
CA GLY A 21 17.94 -3.53 -22.50
C GLY A 21 18.37 -3.39 -21.04
N ALA A 22 19.02 -2.29 -20.69
CA ALA A 22 19.01 -1.87 -19.30
C ALA A 22 17.52 -1.70 -18.98
N ALA A 23 16.97 -2.60 -18.18
CA ALA A 23 15.68 -2.36 -17.55
C ALA A 23 15.85 -1.05 -16.80
N SER A 24 15.29 0.01 -17.37
CA SER A 24 15.25 1.32 -16.75
C SER A 24 14.71 1.14 -15.35
N ALA A 25 15.40 1.76 -14.39
CA ALA A 25 14.89 2.02 -13.05
C ALA A 25 13.38 2.19 -13.14
N HIS A 26 12.62 1.40 -12.37
CA HIS A 26 11.17 1.39 -12.44
C HIS A 26 10.67 2.80 -12.13
N GLU A 27 10.49 3.59 -13.18
CA GLU A 27 9.93 4.92 -13.09
C GLU A 27 8.60 4.73 -12.38
N MET A 28 8.41 5.43 -11.27
CA MET A 28 7.11 5.53 -10.63
C MET A 28 6.18 6.13 -11.67
N THR A 29 5.52 5.27 -12.45
CA THR A 29 4.77 5.64 -13.65
C THR A 29 3.31 5.38 -13.40
N TYR A 30 2.50 6.32 -13.87
CA TYR A 30 1.06 6.22 -13.87
C TYR A 30 0.57 5.99 -15.29
N THR A 31 -0.27 4.97 -15.49
CA THR A 31 -0.93 4.76 -16.79
C THR A 31 -2.29 5.44 -16.77
N VAL A 32 -2.45 6.49 -17.59
CA VAL A 32 -3.65 7.31 -17.68
C VAL A 32 -4.85 6.45 -18.06
N GLN A 33 -5.93 6.57 -17.30
CA GLN A 33 -7.22 5.90 -17.51
C GLN A 33 -8.22 6.84 -18.20
N SER A 34 -9.30 6.27 -18.74
CA SER A 34 -10.37 7.08 -19.32
C SER A 34 -11.01 7.98 -18.25
N GLY A 35 -11.14 9.28 -18.55
CA GLY A 35 -11.67 10.28 -17.64
C GLY A 35 -10.67 10.85 -16.62
N ASP A 36 -9.38 10.52 -16.74
CA ASP A 36 -8.32 11.18 -15.96
C ASP A 36 -8.10 12.63 -16.36
N THR A 37 -7.62 13.40 -15.38
CA THR A 37 -7.07 14.75 -15.57
C THR A 37 -5.71 14.82 -14.88
N LEU A 38 -4.81 15.69 -15.36
CA LEU A 38 -3.53 15.92 -14.70
C LEU A 38 -3.71 16.37 -13.24
N TRP A 39 -4.75 17.16 -12.95
CA TRP A 39 -5.07 17.59 -11.59
C TRP A 39 -5.43 16.41 -10.68
N ARG A 40 -6.28 15.48 -11.14
CA ARG A 40 -6.63 14.30 -10.35
C ARG A 40 -5.40 13.44 -10.08
N ILE A 41 -4.62 13.17 -11.11
CA ILE A 41 -3.40 12.35 -11.00
C ILE A 41 -2.40 13.03 -10.08
N SER A 42 -2.12 14.32 -10.25
CA SER A 42 -1.15 15.03 -9.42
C SER A 42 -1.63 15.09 -7.97
N HIS A 43 -2.90 15.43 -7.72
CA HIS A 43 -3.45 15.57 -6.38
C HIS A 43 -3.45 14.25 -5.60
N THR A 44 -3.85 13.13 -6.24
CA THR A 44 -3.81 11.79 -5.61
C THR A 44 -2.38 11.35 -5.27
N ASN A 45 -1.39 11.82 -6.02
CA ASN A 45 0.02 11.48 -5.83
C ASN A 45 0.83 12.57 -5.09
N ASN A 46 0.15 13.56 -4.50
CA ASN A 46 0.78 14.69 -3.80
C ASN A 46 1.80 15.48 -4.65
N LEU A 47 1.54 15.60 -5.95
CA LEU A 47 2.34 16.36 -6.91
C LEU A 47 1.62 17.64 -7.33
N SER A 48 2.40 18.64 -7.75
CA SER A 48 1.82 19.76 -8.50
C SER A 48 1.58 19.34 -9.96
N VAL A 49 0.56 19.92 -10.59
CA VAL A 49 0.31 19.73 -12.04
C VAL A 49 1.52 20.21 -12.84
N THR A 50 2.15 21.30 -12.41
CA THR A 50 3.34 21.88 -13.04
C THR A 50 4.50 20.89 -13.06
N ASP A 51 4.78 20.23 -11.94
CA ASP A 51 5.84 19.24 -11.82
C ASP A 51 5.55 18.02 -12.70
N LEU A 52 4.33 17.48 -12.60
CA LEU A 52 3.90 16.36 -13.43
C LEU A 52 4.03 16.66 -14.93
N LYS A 53 3.72 17.89 -15.36
CA LYS A 53 3.93 18.32 -16.75
C LYS A 53 5.39 18.42 -17.12
N THR A 54 6.19 19.07 -16.25
CA THR A 54 7.61 19.30 -16.49
C THR A 54 8.36 17.99 -16.63
N TRP A 55 8.09 17.02 -15.77
CA TRP A 55 8.77 15.72 -15.76
C TRP A 55 8.40 14.83 -16.94
N ASN A 56 7.23 15.05 -17.54
CA ASN A 56 6.71 14.29 -18.67
C ASN A 56 6.79 15.05 -19.99
N ASN A 57 7.48 16.19 -20.02
CA ASN A 57 7.59 17.06 -21.19
C ASN A 57 6.23 17.44 -21.81
N LEU A 58 5.20 17.63 -20.96
CA LEU A 58 3.86 18.00 -21.41
C LEU A 58 3.77 19.51 -21.63
N THR A 59 3.48 19.92 -22.86
CA THR A 59 3.29 21.33 -23.23
C THR A 59 1.86 21.84 -22.97
N SER A 60 0.91 20.94 -22.69
CA SER A 60 -0.50 21.25 -22.41
C SER A 60 -1.05 20.35 -21.30
N ASP A 61 -2.30 20.59 -20.88
CA ASP A 61 -2.97 19.76 -19.87
C ASP A 61 -3.64 18.50 -20.45
N THR A 62 -3.60 18.34 -21.77
CA THR A 62 -4.20 17.21 -22.47
C THR A 62 -3.37 15.94 -22.25
N ILE A 63 -4.05 14.89 -21.79
CA ILE A 63 -3.51 13.54 -21.62
C ILE A 63 -4.42 12.52 -22.31
N TYR A 64 -3.86 11.38 -22.70
CA TYR A 64 -4.56 10.34 -23.43
C TYR A 64 -4.63 9.04 -22.63
N ALA A 65 -5.73 8.30 -22.75
CA ALA A 65 -5.84 6.98 -22.14
C ALA A 65 -4.67 6.09 -22.60
N ASN A 66 -4.12 5.32 -21.67
CA ASN A 66 -2.91 4.49 -21.78
C ASN A 66 -1.59 5.25 -21.93
N GLN A 67 -1.58 6.59 -21.90
CA GLN A 67 -0.35 7.36 -21.77
C GLN A 67 0.34 7.04 -20.43
N LYS A 68 1.66 6.86 -20.44
CA LYS A 68 2.45 6.70 -19.22
C LYS A 68 3.02 8.04 -18.78
N LEU A 69 2.84 8.38 -17.52
CA LEU A 69 3.38 9.58 -16.88
C LEU A 69 4.33 9.20 -15.75
N SER A 70 5.55 9.69 -15.79
CA SER A 70 6.51 9.68 -14.69
C SER A 70 6.03 10.59 -13.56
N LEU A 71 5.81 10.02 -12.39
CA LEU A 71 5.39 10.68 -11.16
C LEU A 71 6.57 11.20 -10.32
N ILE A 72 7.77 11.20 -10.89
CA ILE A 72 8.99 11.67 -10.25
C ILE A 72 9.78 12.54 -11.21
N ALA A 73 10.50 13.51 -10.65
CA ALA A 73 11.37 14.38 -11.41
C ALA A 73 12.48 13.61 -12.12
N PRO A 74 12.91 14.07 -13.31
CA PRO A 74 14.12 13.59 -13.95
C PRO A 74 15.32 14.05 -13.11
N HIS A 75 15.67 13.27 -12.08
CA HIS A 75 16.83 13.53 -11.25
C HIS A 75 17.94 12.53 -11.53
N SER A 76 19.16 13.06 -11.57
CA SER A 76 20.35 12.33 -11.17
C SER A 76 20.06 11.51 -9.91
N HIS A 77 20.55 10.28 -9.84
CA HIS A 77 20.33 9.40 -8.68
C HIS A 77 21.00 9.93 -7.40
N GLU A 78 21.76 11.02 -7.52
CA GLU A 78 22.59 11.64 -6.51
C GLU A 78 22.51 13.18 -6.55
N TYR A 79 22.78 13.82 -5.43
CA TYR A 79 22.82 15.27 -5.23
C TYR A 79 24.07 15.69 -4.45
N THR A 80 24.86 16.60 -4.99
CA THR A 80 26.02 17.16 -4.29
C THR A 80 25.61 18.37 -3.45
N VAL A 81 25.77 18.27 -2.13
CA VAL A 81 25.44 19.30 -1.14
C VAL A 81 26.20 20.59 -1.44
N GLN A 82 25.49 21.70 -1.53
CA GLN A 82 26.02 23.02 -1.81
C GLN A 82 26.07 23.89 -0.53
N LYS A 83 26.78 25.01 -0.62
CA LYS A 83 26.90 25.96 0.50
C LYS A 83 25.51 26.47 0.90
N GLY A 84 25.14 26.23 2.16
CA GLY A 84 23.89 26.69 2.75
C GLY A 84 22.73 25.70 2.65
N ASP A 85 22.96 24.48 2.16
CA ASP A 85 21.96 23.42 2.12
C ASP A 85 21.60 22.82 3.48
N THR A 86 20.40 22.26 3.54
CA THR A 86 19.90 21.44 4.64
C THR A 86 19.23 20.19 4.06
N LEU A 87 19.19 19.09 4.81
CA LEU A 87 18.47 17.88 4.40
C LEU A 87 16.99 18.17 4.08
N TYR A 88 16.37 19.09 4.81
CA TYR A 88 14.99 19.50 4.56
C TYR A 88 14.82 20.15 3.18
N ARG A 89 15.67 21.14 2.84
CA ARG A 89 15.56 21.83 1.54
C ARG A 89 15.89 20.90 0.38
N ILE A 90 16.92 20.07 0.54
CA ILE A 90 17.27 19.05 -0.47
C ILE A 90 16.09 18.06 -0.62
N GLY A 91 15.52 17.61 0.50
CA GLY A 91 14.38 16.70 0.50
C GLY A 91 13.17 17.25 -0.22
N VAL A 92 12.73 18.47 0.13
CA VAL A 92 11.60 19.14 -0.52
C VAL A 92 11.83 19.33 -2.02
N ASN A 93 13.03 19.80 -2.40
CA ASN A 93 13.33 20.08 -3.81
C ASN A 93 13.45 18.81 -4.67
N ASN A 94 13.68 17.65 -4.05
CA ASN A 94 13.84 16.37 -4.74
C ASN A 94 12.73 15.37 -4.36
N ASN A 95 11.65 15.86 -3.74
CA ASN A 95 10.50 15.07 -3.32
C ASN A 95 10.83 13.81 -2.48
N VAL A 96 11.79 13.92 -1.57
CA VAL A 96 12.21 12.87 -0.64
C VAL A 96 12.15 13.40 0.80
N SER A 97 11.57 12.63 1.73
CA SER A 97 11.52 13.08 3.13
C SER A 97 12.93 13.09 3.74
N VAL A 98 13.15 13.92 4.77
CA VAL A 98 14.41 13.91 5.52
C VAL A 98 14.71 12.50 6.08
N ALA A 99 13.68 11.80 6.57
CA ALA A 99 13.84 10.45 7.09
C ALA A 99 14.34 9.46 6.01
N GLN A 100 13.75 9.53 4.82
CA GLN A 100 14.20 8.71 3.69
C GLN A 100 15.61 9.11 3.24
N LEU A 101 15.89 10.40 3.10
CA LEU A 101 17.20 10.90 2.69
C LEU A 101 18.30 10.47 3.67
N LYS A 102 18.02 10.49 4.98
CA LYS A 102 18.92 9.97 6.01
C LYS A 102 19.10 8.47 5.91
N SER A 103 18.01 7.73 5.77
CA SER A 103 18.04 6.27 5.65
C SER A 103 18.84 5.82 4.43
N ILE A 104 18.67 6.50 3.29
CA ILE A 104 19.33 6.17 2.02
C ILE A 104 20.85 6.42 2.10
N ASN A 105 21.25 7.44 2.87
CA ASN A 105 22.64 7.88 2.98
C ASN A 105 23.31 7.44 4.28
N ASN A 106 22.67 6.56 5.06
CA ASN A 106 23.14 6.11 6.37
C ASN A 106 23.49 7.26 7.32
N LEU A 107 22.73 8.36 7.28
CA LEU A 107 22.95 9.52 8.14
C LEU A 107 22.26 9.31 9.49
N THR A 108 23.04 9.37 10.56
CA THR A 108 22.53 9.29 11.94
C THR A 108 22.05 10.63 12.48
N SER A 109 22.45 11.74 11.84
CA SER A 109 22.05 13.11 12.19
C SER A 109 21.63 13.92 10.96
N ASP A 110 21.18 15.15 11.17
CA ASP A 110 20.75 16.03 10.07
C ASP A 110 21.92 16.84 9.47
N THR A 111 23.13 16.67 10.02
CA THR A 111 24.33 17.37 9.60
C THR A 111 24.83 16.83 8.26
N ILE A 112 25.05 17.75 7.32
CA ILE A 112 25.63 17.50 6.00
C ILE A 112 26.74 18.51 5.69
N TYR A 113 27.68 18.11 4.84
CA TYR A 113 28.84 18.94 4.48
C TYR A 113 28.80 19.35 3.02
N VAL A 114 29.22 20.58 2.72
CA VAL A 114 29.36 21.04 1.33
C VAL A 114 30.30 20.10 0.57
N GLY A 115 29.88 19.66 -0.61
CA GLY A 115 30.57 18.67 -1.44
C GLY A 115 30.19 17.22 -1.14
N GLN A 116 29.44 16.94 -0.07
CA GLN A 116 28.92 15.61 0.21
C GLN A 116 27.92 15.20 -0.87
N VAL A 117 28.06 13.98 -1.40
CA VAL A 117 27.10 13.43 -2.37
C VAL A 117 26.05 12.63 -1.60
N LEU A 118 24.78 13.01 -1.76
CA LEU A 118 23.63 12.32 -1.21
C LEU A 118 22.90 11.55 -2.31
N LYS A 119 22.72 10.26 -2.12
CA LYS A 119 21.78 9.45 -2.89
C LYS A 119 20.37 9.93 -2.59
N LEU A 120 19.61 10.27 -3.62
CA LEU A 120 18.23 10.74 -3.44
C LEU A 120 17.23 9.59 -3.47
N TRP A 121 17.65 8.42 -3.96
CA TRP A 121 16.86 7.20 -3.99
C TRP A 121 17.76 5.96 -4.01
N ILE A 122 17.23 4.82 -3.58
CA ILE A 122 17.86 3.51 -3.78
C ILE A 122 17.07 2.79 -4.88
N PRO A 123 17.67 2.43 -6.03
CA PRO A 123 17.10 1.38 -6.86
C PRO A 123 17.00 0.12 -6.01
N GLU A 124 15.81 -0.47 -5.98
CA GLU A 124 15.65 -1.85 -5.55
C GLU A 124 16.79 -2.67 -6.16
N SER A 125 17.69 -3.14 -5.29
CA SER A 125 18.94 -3.88 -5.55
C SER A 125 20.24 -3.06 -5.76
N ALA A 126 20.98 -2.91 -4.66
CA ALA A 126 22.44 -3.00 -4.65
C ALA A 126 22.94 -3.68 -3.35
N ALA A 127 23.10 -5.00 -3.44
CA ALA A 127 23.95 -5.89 -2.62
C ALA A 127 23.50 -6.30 -1.20
N ALA A 128 22.77 -7.42 -1.12
CA ALA A 128 23.04 -8.46 -0.12
C ALA A 128 24.09 -9.45 -0.70
N PRO A 129 24.92 -10.11 0.14
CA PRO A 129 25.98 -11.02 -0.34
C PRO A 129 25.44 -12.30 -1.03
N THR A 130 26.26 -12.89 -1.90
CA THR A 130 26.04 -14.05 -2.77
C THR A 130 25.65 -15.37 -2.05
N PRO A 131 25.08 -16.38 -2.76
CA PRO A 131 24.06 -17.27 -2.23
C PRO A 131 24.61 -18.53 -1.54
N THR A 132 24.22 -18.72 -0.28
CA THR A 132 23.75 -20.04 0.19
C THR A 132 22.57 -20.44 -0.70
N PRO A 133 22.34 -21.73 -1.07
CA PRO A 133 21.21 -22.11 -1.92
C PRO A 133 19.94 -21.44 -1.40
N ALA A 134 19.39 -20.53 -2.19
CA ALA A 134 18.35 -19.64 -1.71
C ALA A 134 17.13 -20.50 -1.33
N PRO A 135 16.59 -20.34 -0.11
CA PRO A 135 15.20 -20.69 0.14
C PRO A 135 14.36 -19.98 -0.93
N ALA A 136 13.32 -20.64 -1.43
CA ALA A 136 12.40 -20.11 -2.43
C ALA A 136 12.05 -18.62 -2.17
N PRO A 137 11.87 -17.79 -3.23
CA PRO A 137 11.68 -16.36 -3.09
C PRO A 137 10.63 -16.06 -2.03
N ALA A 138 11.01 -15.25 -1.03
CA ALA A 138 10.06 -14.76 -0.03
C ALA A 138 8.92 -14.03 -0.77
N PRO A 139 7.65 -14.34 -0.48
CA PRO A 139 6.53 -13.74 -1.18
C PRO A 139 6.56 -12.22 -1.02
N ALA A 140 6.19 -11.48 -2.08
CA ALA A 140 5.96 -10.03 -2.04
C ALA A 140 5.12 -9.66 -0.80
N PRO A 141 5.29 -8.46 -0.21
CA PRO A 141 4.52 -8.05 0.96
C PRO A 141 3.03 -8.13 0.62
N THR A 142 2.42 -9.23 1.05
CA THR A 142 1.01 -9.49 0.81
C THR A 142 0.30 -8.65 1.85
N VAL A 143 -0.38 -7.58 1.43
CA VAL A 143 -1.26 -6.84 2.35
C VAL A 143 -2.20 -7.88 2.94
N SER A 144 -2.11 -8.08 4.25
CA SER A 144 -2.87 -9.14 4.91
C SER A 144 -4.36 -8.86 4.72
N LYS A 145 -5.17 -9.90 4.53
CA LYS A 145 -6.62 -9.72 4.43
C LYS A 145 -7.18 -9.01 5.68
N ALA A 146 -6.56 -9.20 6.83
CA ALA A 146 -6.87 -8.49 8.07
C ALA A 146 -6.69 -6.97 7.96
N GLN A 147 -5.60 -6.51 7.34
CA GLN A 147 -5.39 -5.09 7.08
C GLN A 147 -6.45 -4.53 6.12
N LEU A 148 -6.78 -5.27 5.06
CA LEU A 148 -7.84 -4.88 4.12
C LEU A 148 -9.21 -4.76 4.81
N VAL A 149 -9.54 -5.66 5.75
CA VAL A 149 -10.76 -5.58 6.56
C VAL A 149 -10.79 -4.26 7.35
N VAL A 150 -9.69 -3.92 8.02
CA VAL A 150 -9.61 -2.67 8.81
C VAL A 150 -9.74 -1.44 7.92
N ASP A 151 -9.07 -1.43 6.78
CA ASP A 151 -9.09 -0.28 5.87
C ASP A 151 -10.48 -0.10 5.24
N GLU A 152 -11.15 -1.19 4.86
CA GLU A 152 -12.51 -1.14 4.35
C GLU A 152 -13.52 -0.72 5.43
N ALA A 153 -13.38 -1.22 6.66
CA ALA A 153 -14.20 -0.82 7.80
C ALA A 153 -14.13 0.70 8.07
N LYS A 154 -12.93 1.29 7.97
CA LYS A 154 -12.71 2.74 8.20
C LYS A 154 -13.43 3.62 7.18
N LYS A 155 -13.53 3.19 5.92
CA LYS A 155 -14.25 3.94 4.86
C LYS A 155 -15.74 4.11 5.14
N LEU A 156 -16.31 3.22 5.94
CA LEU A 156 -17.74 3.18 6.22
C LEU A 156 -18.13 3.94 7.50
N ILE A 157 -17.16 4.52 8.22
CA ILE A 157 -17.43 5.36 9.40
C ILE A 157 -18.36 6.51 9.00
N GLY A 158 -19.45 6.69 9.76
CA GLY A 158 -20.50 7.66 9.48
C GLY A 158 -21.70 7.11 8.70
N ALA A 159 -21.62 5.90 8.14
CA ALA A 159 -22.79 5.26 7.53
C ALA A 159 -23.90 5.05 8.57
N PRO A 160 -25.18 5.29 8.23
CA PRO A 160 -26.27 5.27 9.19
C PRO A 160 -26.57 3.86 9.69
N TYR A 161 -27.24 3.78 10.84
CA TYR A 161 -27.75 2.51 11.36
C TYR A 161 -29.08 2.18 10.71
N LEU A 162 -29.23 0.93 10.29
CA LEU A 162 -30.49 0.37 9.81
C LEU A 162 -30.59 -1.06 10.31
N TRP A 163 -31.63 -1.38 11.09
CA TRP A 163 -31.88 -2.74 11.54
C TRP A 163 -32.06 -3.68 10.34
N GLY A 164 -31.30 -4.78 10.28
CA GLY A 164 -31.28 -5.67 9.11
C GLY A 164 -30.45 -5.15 7.94
N GLY A 165 -29.91 -3.93 8.02
CA GLY A 165 -29.15 -3.28 6.97
C GLY A 165 -27.79 -3.93 6.70
N ASN A 166 -27.38 -3.95 5.44
CA ASN A 166 -26.15 -4.58 4.96
C ASN A 166 -25.45 -3.79 3.84
N SER A 167 -25.72 -2.48 3.73
CA SER A 167 -25.15 -1.63 2.68
C SER A 167 -24.80 -0.24 3.20
N PRO A 168 -24.02 0.57 2.47
CA PRO A 168 -23.70 1.94 2.88
C PRO A 168 -24.92 2.85 3.10
N ALA A 169 -26.10 2.51 2.56
CA ALA A 169 -27.34 3.22 2.84
C ALA A 169 -27.87 2.98 4.27
N GLY A 170 -27.36 1.96 4.96
CA GLY A 170 -27.70 1.62 6.32
C GLY A 170 -27.19 0.24 6.73
N PHE A 171 -26.56 0.16 7.90
CA PHE A 171 -26.02 -1.09 8.45
C PHE A 171 -26.60 -1.44 9.82
N ASP A 172 -26.83 -2.73 10.08
CA ASP A 172 -26.77 -3.26 11.45
C ASP A 172 -25.36 -3.78 11.77
N CYS A 173 -25.10 -4.14 13.02
CA CYS A 173 -23.77 -4.54 13.49
C CYS A 173 -23.18 -5.71 12.68
N SER A 174 -23.96 -6.77 12.47
CA SER A 174 -23.52 -7.97 11.76
C SER A 174 -23.58 -7.85 10.23
N GLY A 175 -24.43 -6.96 9.71
CA GLY A 175 -24.50 -6.61 8.29
C GLY A 175 -23.33 -5.73 7.88
N PHE A 176 -22.86 -4.85 8.78
CA PHE A 176 -21.62 -4.10 8.62
C PHE A 176 -20.40 -5.03 8.54
N THR A 177 -20.22 -5.93 9.51
CA THR A 177 -19.09 -6.87 9.50
C THR A 177 -19.13 -7.75 8.25
N LYS A 178 -20.31 -8.29 7.91
CA LYS A 178 -20.47 -9.11 6.70
C LYS A 178 -20.08 -8.35 5.43
N TYR A 179 -20.56 -7.11 5.26
CA TYR A 179 -20.25 -6.30 4.09
C TYR A 179 -18.73 -6.06 3.95
N VAL A 180 -18.05 -5.70 5.04
CA VAL A 180 -16.61 -5.45 5.03
C VAL A 180 -15.83 -6.71 4.64
N PHE A 181 -16.19 -7.86 5.22
CA PHE A 181 -15.53 -9.13 4.92
C PHE A 181 -15.79 -9.59 3.47
N ASP A 182 -17.01 -9.43 2.96
CA ASP A 182 -17.35 -9.77 1.57
C ASP A 182 -16.52 -8.92 0.58
N LYS A 183 -16.24 -7.64 0.89
CA LYS A 183 -15.40 -6.75 0.04
C LYS A 183 -13.95 -7.18 -0.07
N VAL A 184 -13.44 -7.93 0.89
CA VAL A 184 -12.08 -8.48 0.88
C VAL A 184 -12.04 -9.97 0.51
N GLY A 185 -13.18 -10.50 0.02
CA GLY A 185 -13.29 -11.88 -0.44
C GLY A 185 -13.25 -12.91 0.69
N ILE A 186 -13.80 -12.58 1.86
CA ILE A 186 -14.01 -13.53 2.96
C ILE A 186 -15.51 -13.60 3.25
N SER A 187 -16.09 -14.78 3.16
CA SER A 187 -17.50 -14.96 3.49
C SER A 187 -17.66 -15.25 4.98
N ILE A 188 -18.49 -14.48 5.66
CA ILE A 188 -18.91 -14.74 7.03
C ILE A 188 -20.44 -14.81 7.16
N PRO A 189 -20.98 -15.48 8.19
CA PRO A 189 -22.42 -15.56 8.43
C PRO A 189 -23.09 -14.19 8.62
N ARG A 190 -24.41 -14.11 8.40
CA ARG A 190 -25.12 -12.83 8.39
C ARG A 190 -25.39 -12.22 9.76
N THR A 191 -25.64 -13.04 10.79
CA THR A 191 -26.11 -12.53 12.10
C THR A 191 -25.00 -12.60 13.15
N ALA A 192 -25.03 -11.72 14.15
CA ALA A 192 -24.03 -11.73 15.22
C ALA A 192 -23.92 -13.09 15.93
N ALA A 193 -25.05 -13.76 16.19
CA ALA A 193 -25.07 -15.09 16.78
C ALA A 193 -24.47 -16.18 15.87
N THR A 194 -24.71 -16.11 14.57
CA THR A 194 -24.13 -17.07 13.62
C THR A 194 -22.65 -16.79 13.34
N GLN A 195 -22.22 -15.53 13.38
CA GLN A 195 -20.79 -15.17 13.35
C GLN A 195 -20.06 -15.67 14.61
N TRP A 196 -20.67 -15.53 15.79
CA TRP A 196 -20.10 -16.00 17.06
C TRP A 196 -19.89 -17.52 17.09
N SER A 197 -20.85 -18.29 16.57
CA SER A 197 -20.80 -19.76 16.56
C SER A 197 -20.06 -20.34 15.36
N GLY A 198 -20.06 -19.64 14.22
CA GLY A 198 -19.48 -20.12 12.96
C GLY A 198 -18.04 -19.73 12.71
N LEU A 199 -17.45 -18.85 13.54
CA LEU A 199 -16.07 -18.41 13.41
C LEU A 199 -15.18 -18.98 14.52
N THR A 200 -13.86 -18.96 14.30
CA THR A 200 -12.88 -19.55 15.22
C THR A 200 -12.71 -18.68 16.46
N SER A 201 -12.81 -19.28 17.64
CA SER A 201 -12.60 -18.59 18.93
C SER A 201 -11.15 -18.23 19.17
N ILE A 202 -10.91 -17.01 19.64
CA ILE A 202 -9.58 -16.50 19.99
C ILE A 202 -9.63 -15.71 21.30
N THR A 203 -8.50 -15.68 22.02
CA THR A 203 -8.37 -15.02 23.33
C THR A 203 -7.72 -13.64 23.26
N SER A 204 -6.96 -13.35 22.21
CA SER A 204 -6.25 -12.08 22.02
C SER A 204 -6.53 -11.53 20.63
N PRO A 205 -7.52 -10.62 20.48
CA PRO A 205 -7.89 -10.10 19.17
C PRO A 205 -6.76 -9.28 18.54
N LYS A 206 -6.59 -9.44 17.24
CA LYS A 206 -5.69 -8.67 16.38
C LYS A 206 -6.52 -7.80 15.42
N PRO A 207 -5.98 -6.68 14.90
CA PRO A 207 -6.70 -5.85 13.96
C PRO A 207 -7.27 -6.70 12.80
N GLY A 208 -8.56 -6.54 12.51
CA GLY A 208 -9.30 -7.35 11.55
C GLY A 208 -10.14 -8.47 12.16
N ASP A 209 -9.91 -8.88 13.41
CA ASP A 209 -10.76 -9.83 14.11
C ASP A 209 -12.09 -9.22 14.55
N LEU A 210 -13.07 -10.07 14.86
CA LEU A 210 -14.38 -9.65 15.36
C LEU A 210 -14.45 -9.73 16.88
N VAL A 211 -14.98 -8.69 17.51
CA VAL A 211 -15.25 -8.62 18.96
C VAL A 211 -16.76 -8.61 19.20
N PHE A 212 -17.21 -9.39 20.18
CA PHE A 212 -18.63 -9.65 20.43
C PHE A 212 -19.07 -9.20 21.81
N TYR A 213 -20.32 -8.74 21.89
CA TYR A 213 -20.91 -8.19 23.10
C TYR A 213 -22.35 -8.66 23.30
N GLU A 214 -22.75 -8.72 24.57
CA GLU A 214 -24.13 -8.88 25.02
C GLU A 214 -24.71 -7.51 25.39
N THR A 215 -25.52 -6.91 24.50
CA THR A 215 -25.98 -5.52 24.65
C THR A 215 -27.45 -5.39 25.02
N TYR A 216 -28.35 -6.03 24.25
CA TYR A 216 -29.81 -5.84 24.39
C TYR A 216 -30.59 -7.13 24.68
N ALA A 217 -29.99 -8.29 24.50
CA ALA A 217 -30.57 -9.58 24.89
C ALA A 217 -29.43 -10.56 25.23
N PRO A 218 -29.71 -11.63 26.01
CA PRO A 218 -28.71 -12.62 26.37
C PRO A 218 -27.99 -13.21 25.16
N GLY A 219 -26.67 -13.36 25.25
CA GLY A 219 -25.81 -13.88 24.19
C GLY A 219 -25.26 -12.83 23.22
N PRO A 220 -24.58 -13.27 22.14
CA PRO A 220 -23.89 -12.41 21.17
C PRO A 220 -24.88 -11.59 20.33
N THR A 221 -25.26 -10.42 20.86
CA THR A 221 -26.25 -9.52 20.28
C THR A 221 -25.62 -8.32 19.56
N HIS A 222 -24.32 -8.08 19.77
CA HIS A 222 -23.57 -7.04 19.06
C HIS A 222 -22.20 -7.53 18.64
N VAL A 223 -21.71 -7.00 17.52
CA VAL A 223 -20.41 -7.34 16.95
C VAL A 223 -19.76 -6.12 16.30
N GLY A 224 -18.43 -6.09 16.29
CA GLY A 224 -17.67 -5.14 15.49
C GLY A 224 -16.26 -5.62 15.18
N ILE A 225 -15.53 -4.83 14.40
CA ILE A 225 -14.20 -5.17 13.88
C ILE A 225 -13.16 -4.52 14.77
N TYR A 226 -12.31 -5.31 15.41
CA TYR A 226 -11.19 -4.83 16.21
C TYR A 226 -10.15 -4.15 15.31
N ILE A 227 -9.63 -3.00 15.74
CA ILE A 227 -8.68 -2.19 14.96
C ILE A 227 -7.35 -1.95 15.68
N GLY A 228 -7.13 -2.63 16.82
CA GLY A 228 -5.98 -2.37 17.70
C GLY A 228 -6.31 -1.37 18.80
N ASP A 229 -5.36 -1.18 19.71
CA ASP A 229 -5.42 -0.17 20.79
C ASP A 229 -6.70 -0.20 21.64
N ASN A 230 -7.27 -1.39 21.90
CA ASN A 230 -8.56 -1.57 22.58
C ASN A 230 -9.72 -0.84 21.89
N LYS A 231 -9.67 -0.66 20.57
CA LYS A 231 -10.72 -0.01 19.77
C LYS A 231 -11.31 -0.94 18.74
N PHE A 232 -12.56 -0.68 18.40
CA PHE A 232 -13.27 -1.44 17.38
C PHE A 232 -14.27 -0.56 16.63
N ILE A 233 -14.52 -0.89 15.35
CA ILE A 233 -15.52 -0.22 14.52
C ILE A 233 -16.81 -1.06 14.55
N ASN A 234 -17.94 -0.41 14.77
CA ASN A 234 -19.24 -1.08 14.84
C ASN A 234 -20.38 -0.19 14.35
N ALA A 235 -21.46 -0.81 13.86
CA ALA A 235 -22.72 -0.12 13.57
C ALA A 235 -23.67 -0.25 14.78
N GLY A 236 -23.85 0.85 15.52
CA GLY A 236 -24.82 0.96 16.61
C GLY A 236 -25.80 2.09 16.35
N SER A 237 -26.63 2.50 17.31
CA SER A 237 -27.68 3.52 17.12
C SER A 237 -27.22 4.87 16.52
N LYS A 238 -25.92 5.18 16.58
CA LYS A 238 -25.29 6.38 16.00
C LYS A 238 -24.68 6.14 14.61
N GLY A 239 -24.98 5.01 13.97
CA GLY A 239 -24.33 4.56 12.75
C GLY A 239 -22.98 3.87 13.02
N VAL A 240 -22.17 3.77 11.97
CA VAL A 240 -20.83 3.16 12.01
C VAL A 240 -19.87 4.11 12.71
N THR A 241 -19.34 3.69 13.85
CA THR A 241 -18.45 4.51 14.69
C THR A 241 -17.30 3.69 15.27
N ILE A 242 -16.25 4.37 15.71
CA ILE A 242 -15.19 3.76 16.54
C ILE A 242 -15.66 3.80 18.00
N SER A 243 -15.49 2.69 18.70
CA SER A 243 -15.77 2.56 20.12
C SER A 243 -14.53 2.03 20.85
N ASP A 244 -14.39 2.43 22.11
CA ASP A 244 -13.29 2.02 22.98
C ASP A 244 -13.77 0.91 23.94
N MET A 245 -13.13 -0.25 23.86
CA MET A 245 -13.48 -1.44 24.64
C MET A 245 -13.23 -1.27 26.13
N SER A 246 -12.39 -0.31 26.53
CA SER A 246 -12.10 -0.04 27.94
C SER A 246 -13.23 0.70 28.65
N LEU A 247 -14.14 1.33 27.91
CA LEU A 247 -15.30 2.00 28.49
C LEU A 247 -16.20 0.99 29.21
N THR A 248 -16.67 1.35 30.41
CA THR A 248 -17.48 0.49 31.29
C THR A 248 -18.63 -0.20 30.56
N TYR A 249 -19.31 0.50 29.66
CA TYR A 249 -20.39 -0.06 28.86
C TYR A 249 -19.94 -1.29 28.05
N TRP A 250 -18.83 -1.19 27.31
CA TRP A 250 -18.30 -2.25 26.47
C TRP A 250 -17.58 -3.33 27.28
N LYS A 251 -16.77 -2.92 28.24
CA LYS A 251 -16.01 -3.82 29.11
C LYS A 251 -16.91 -4.81 29.85
N SER A 252 -18.02 -4.33 30.41
CA SER A 252 -18.98 -5.18 31.15
C SER A 252 -19.78 -6.16 30.27
N ARG A 253 -19.79 -5.95 28.95
CA ARG A 253 -20.61 -6.70 27.99
C ARG A 253 -19.79 -7.58 27.06
N TYR A 254 -18.47 -7.55 27.20
CA TYR A 254 -17.57 -8.26 26.29
C TYR A 254 -17.67 -9.76 26.50
N LEU A 255 -18.01 -10.48 25.44
CA LEU A 255 -18.13 -11.94 25.45
C LEU A 255 -16.85 -12.63 24.99
N GLY A 256 -16.10 -11.99 24.08
CA GLY A 256 -14.89 -12.56 23.49
C GLY A 256 -14.72 -12.15 22.04
N ALA A 257 -13.74 -12.78 21.38
CA ALA A 257 -13.38 -12.49 20.00
C ALA A 257 -13.43 -13.74 19.10
N ARG A 258 -13.58 -13.50 17.80
CA ARG A 258 -13.52 -14.51 16.74
C ARG A 258 -12.64 -14.04 15.59
N THR A 259 -12.04 -15.00 14.89
CA THR A 259 -11.31 -14.75 13.65
C THR A 259 -11.94 -15.50 12.47
N ALA A 260 -11.84 -14.91 11.28
CA ALA A 260 -12.23 -15.52 10.02
C ALA A 260 -11.02 -15.78 9.09
N PHE A 261 -9.81 -15.72 9.65
CA PHE A 261 -8.54 -16.00 8.98
C PHE A 261 -8.03 -17.40 9.33
#